data_AF-A0A1U8LQD2-F1
#
_entry.id   AF-A0A1U8LQD2-F1
#
_cell.length_a   1.000
_cell.length_b   1.000
_cell.length_c   1.000
_cell.angle_alpha   90.00
_cell.angle_beta   90.00
_cell.angle_gamma   90.00
#
_symmetry.space_group_name_H-M   'P 1'
#
loop_
_entity.id
_entity.type
_entity.pdbx_description
1 polymer ?
#
loop_
_entity_poly.entity_id
_entity_poly.type
_entity_poly.pdbx_seq_one_letter_code
_entity_poly.pdbx_strand_id
1 'polypeptide(L)'
;MSSSKLPSSTHGSISNQKRPTAKFHPCVWGDIFLPSPTTNVDAKTKLQHEELKEEVRRMIKVVMDDELLYKLRLIDTIKRLGVSYHFEREIEEVLLNIYEHDYKDDQTLETTSLQFRLLRENGLGVPCEWFHKFKDDDGNFNMSLTSDVKGLLELYEASHLRVHGEDILEEALGFTTTHLGLAKASGTIEYPLSALVSHALYQSIRRGLPRLEAKRFISIYQGDASQNKTLLKFAELDFNLLQILHREELSKISRWKNGLDLATKLPFARDRLVEGYVWILGVYFEPQYSFAREILVKTMVIASIMDDIYDAYGTFEELQLLTNAI
;
A
#
# COMPACT_ATOMS: atom_id res chain seq x y z
N MET A 1 13.57 36.36 -59.04
CA MET A 1 12.72 35.24 -59.51
C MET A 1 13.56 33.98 -59.57
N SER A 2 13.39 33.07 -58.61
CA SER A 2 13.56 31.64 -58.83
C SER A 2 12.77 30.93 -57.74
N SER A 3 11.68 30.29 -58.15
CA SER A 3 10.75 29.57 -57.29
C SER A 3 11.30 28.16 -57.07
N SER A 4 11.77 27.88 -55.86
CA SER A 4 12.12 26.52 -55.44
C SER A 4 10.84 25.81 -54.97
N LYS A 5 10.29 24.97 -55.85
CA LYS A 5 9.16 24.07 -55.54
C LYS A 5 9.57 23.10 -54.43
N LEU A 6 8.75 23.00 -53.38
CA LEU A 6 8.81 21.89 -52.43
C LEU A 6 8.55 20.55 -53.15
N PRO A 7 9.18 19.45 -52.72
CA PRO A 7 8.84 18.14 -53.23
C PRO A 7 7.41 17.78 -52.81
N SER A 8 6.65 17.33 -53.79
CA SER A 8 5.29 16.81 -53.65
C SER A 8 5.24 15.65 -52.67
N SER A 9 4.27 15.71 -51.76
CA SER A 9 3.88 14.61 -50.87
C SER A 9 3.57 13.36 -51.70
N THR A 10 4.44 12.35 -51.63
CA THR A 10 4.04 10.99 -51.94
C THR A 10 3.04 10.57 -50.89
N HIS A 11 1.76 10.61 -51.23
CA HIS A 11 0.74 9.75 -50.62
C HIS A 11 1.19 8.30 -50.86
N GLY A 12 2.02 7.80 -49.95
CA GLY A 12 2.26 6.38 -49.81
C GLY A 12 0.92 5.73 -49.54
N SER A 13 0.48 4.90 -50.47
CA SER A 13 -0.55 3.89 -50.26
C SER A 13 -0.35 3.28 -48.87
N ILE A 14 -1.30 3.49 -47.96
CA ILE A 14 -1.40 2.74 -46.71
C ILE A 14 -1.50 1.30 -47.16
N SER A 15 -0.38 0.58 -47.07
CA SER A 15 -0.34 -0.82 -47.42
C SER A 15 -1.38 -1.54 -46.54
N ASN A 16 -2.11 -2.48 -47.11
CA ASN A 16 -2.97 -3.43 -46.41
C ASN A 16 -2.13 -4.40 -45.53
N GLN A 17 -1.18 -3.88 -44.74
CA GLN A 17 -0.51 -4.66 -43.72
C GLN A 17 -1.55 -4.98 -42.64
N LYS A 18 -1.87 -6.27 -42.51
CA LYS A 18 -2.63 -6.79 -41.38
C LYS A 18 -1.81 -6.54 -40.11
N ARG A 19 -2.08 -5.41 -39.44
CA ARG A 19 -1.46 -5.11 -38.15
C ARG A 19 -1.93 -6.16 -37.12
N PRO A 20 -1.04 -6.69 -36.29
CA PRO A 20 -1.47 -7.38 -35.09
C PRO A 20 -2.29 -6.37 -34.28
N THR A 21 -3.44 -6.78 -33.73
CA THR A 21 -4.21 -5.95 -32.81
C THR A 21 -4.67 -6.82 -31.66
N ALA A 22 -4.34 -6.41 -30.43
CA ALA A 22 -4.88 -7.03 -29.24
C ALA A 22 -6.32 -6.56 -29.01
N LYS A 23 -7.18 -7.48 -28.56
CA LYS A 23 -8.58 -7.17 -28.23
C LYS A 23 -8.69 -6.71 -26.78
N PHE A 24 -8.29 -5.47 -26.52
CA PHE A 24 -8.45 -4.89 -25.20
C PHE A 24 -9.91 -4.52 -24.91
N HIS A 25 -10.38 -4.84 -23.70
CA HIS A 25 -11.71 -4.39 -23.26
C HIS A 25 -11.69 -2.86 -23.05
N PRO A 26 -12.77 -2.13 -23.41
CA PRO A 26 -12.91 -0.70 -23.12
C PRO A 26 -12.68 -0.32 -21.65
N CYS A 27 -12.49 0.97 -21.38
CA CYS A 27 -12.47 1.49 -20.01
C CYS A 27 -13.82 1.23 -19.32
N VAL A 28 -13.80 0.54 -18.18
CA VAL A 28 -15.01 0.21 -17.41
C VAL A 28 -15.56 1.41 -16.62
N TRP A 29 -14.77 2.47 -16.46
CA TRP A 29 -15.10 3.64 -15.64
C TRP A 29 -15.81 4.74 -16.41
N GLY A 30 -15.75 4.72 -17.75
CA GLY A 30 -16.26 5.79 -18.59
C GLY A 30 -15.83 7.17 -18.08
N ASP A 31 -16.82 8.05 -17.91
CA ASP A 31 -16.61 9.46 -17.53
C ASP A 31 -16.84 9.74 -16.03
N ILE A 32 -16.97 8.70 -15.18
CA ILE A 32 -17.32 8.84 -13.76
C ILE A 32 -16.38 9.81 -13.02
N PHE A 33 -15.10 9.84 -13.40
CA PHE A 33 -14.08 10.68 -12.76
C PHE A 33 -13.84 12.02 -13.47
N LEU A 34 -14.55 12.33 -14.56
CA LEU A 34 -14.40 13.64 -15.21
C LEU A 34 -14.87 14.80 -14.33
N PRO A 35 -16.04 14.74 -13.66
CA PRO A 35 -16.47 15.82 -12.79
C PRO A 35 -15.49 16.00 -11.64
N SER A 36 -15.07 17.25 -11.39
CA SER A 36 -14.32 17.56 -10.18
C SER A 36 -15.25 17.39 -8.98
N PRO A 37 -14.82 16.70 -7.90
CA PRO A 37 -15.58 16.72 -6.66
C PRO A 37 -15.66 18.17 -6.14
N THR A 38 -16.73 18.48 -5.41
CA THR A 38 -16.85 19.75 -4.70
C THR A 38 -15.80 19.76 -3.59
N THR A 39 -14.77 20.59 -3.74
CA THR A 39 -13.53 20.56 -2.93
C THR A 39 -13.62 21.37 -1.62
N ASN A 40 -14.77 21.99 -1.35
CA ASN A 40 -14.97 22.80 -0.16
C ASN A 40 -15.17 21.92 1.08
N VAL A 41 -14.09 21.30 1.54
CA VAL A 41 -13.98 20.83 2.92
C VAL A 41 -14.18 22.05 3.81
N ASP A 42 -15.27 22.06 4.56
CA ASP A 42 -15.63 23.20 5.40
C ASP A 42 -14.59 23.42 6.52
N ALA A 43 -14.49 24.66 6.99
CA ALA A 43 -13.50 25.06 7.98
C ALA A 43 -13.62 24.26 9.29
N LYS A 44 -14.84 23.84 9.66
CA LYS A 44 -15.09 23.05 10.88
C LYS A 44 -14.52 21.63 10.73
N THR A 45 -14.65 21.01 9.56
CA THR A 45 -14.05 19.69 9.28
C THR A 45 -12.52 19.75 9.34
N LYS A 46 -11.90 20.80 8.79
CA LYS A 46 -10.44 20.99 8.90
C LYS A 46 -9.98 21.19 10.34
N LEU A 47 -10.69 22.04 11.09
CA LEU A 47 -10.39 22.27 12.50
C LEU A 47 -10.48 20.96 13.31
N GLN A 48 -11.54 20.18 13.09
CA GLN A 48 -11.72 18.88 13.74
C GLN A 48 -10.60 17.90 13.42
N HIS A 49 -10.12 17.88 12.16
CA HIS A 49 -8.99 17.02 11.78
C HIS A 49 -7.72 17.39 12.55
N GLU A 50 -7.39 18.67 12.65
CA GLU A 50 -6.22 19.14 13.41
C GLU A 50 -6.35 18.89 14.92
N GLU A 51 -7.53 19.10 15.51
CA GLU A 51 -7.79 18.80 16.93
C GLU A 51 -7.57 17.31 17.25
N LEU A 52 -8.11 16.43 16.40
CA LEU A 52 -7.93 14.98 16.53
C LEU A 52 -6.47 14.57 16.33
N LYS A 53 -5.78 15.18 15.37
CA LYS A 53 -4.35 14.95 15.12
C LYS A 53 -3.50 15.29 16.36
N GLU A 54 -3.75 16.43 16.99
CA GLU A 54 -3.04 16.80 18.23
C GLU A 54 -3.38 15.87 19.41
N GLU A 55 -4.62 15.38 19.49
CA GLU A 55 -5.00 14.39 20.50
C GLU A 55 -4.26 13.07 20.31
N VAL A 56 -4.21 12.53 19.09
CA VAL A 56 -3.44 11.32 18.78
C VAL A 56 -1.94 11.54 19.02
N ARG A 57 -1.39 12.70 18.65
CA ARG A 57 0.00 13.04 18.96
C ARG A 57 0.29 13.00 20.46
N ARG A 58 -0.63 13.52 21.29
CA ARG A 58 -0.51 13.44 22.75
C ARG A 58 -0.58 11.99 23.22
N MET A 59 -1.44 11.15 22.64
CA MET A 59 -1.48 9.72 22.97
C MET A 59 -0.12 9.04 22.76
N ILE A 60 0.57 9.34 21.65
CA ILE A 60 1.91 8.77 21.37
C ILE A 60 2.95 9.23 22.41
N LYS A 61 2.93 10.51 22.80
CA LYS A 61 3.91 11.09 23.74
C LYS A 61 3.67 10.75 25.21
N VAL A 62 2.41 10.57 25.61
CA VAL A 62 2.00 10.35 27.01
C VAL A 62 2.19 8.90 27.44
N VAL A 63 2.43 7.97 26.52
CA VAL A 63 2.57 6.57 26.90
C VAL A 63 3.76 6.40 27.87
N MET A 64 3.42 6.10 29.12
CA MET A 64 4.37 5.95 30.23
C MET A 64 5.40 4.87 29.93
N ASP A 65 6.60 5.00 30.49
CA ASP A 65 7.75 4.12 30.22
C ASP A 65 7.53 2.64 30.56
N ASP A 66 6.48 2.31 31.33
CA ASP A 66 6.29 0.96 31.89
C ASP A 66 5.36 0.01 31.09
N GLU A 67 4.73 0.43 29.99
CA GLU A 67 3.83 -0.44 29.19
C GLU A 67 4.26 -0.60 27.71
N LEU A 68 5.36 -1.32 27.48
CA LEU A 68 5.92 -1.59 26.14
C LEU A 68 4.87 -2.13 25.15
N LEU A 69 4.10 -3.15 25.52
CA LEU A 69 3.12 -3.76 24.62
C LEU A 69 2.03 -2.76 24.20
N TYR A 70 1.61 -1.87 25.10
CA TYR A 70 0.64 -0.83 24.78
C TYR A 70 1.23 0.19 23.79
N LYS A 71 2.48 0.64 23.99
CA LYS A 71 3.21 1.50 23.03
C LYS A 71 3.22 0.89 21.64
N LEU A 72 3.63 -0.38 21.55
CA LEU A 72 3.75 -1.10 20.29
C LEU A 72 2.38 -1.24 19.61
N ARG A 73 1.33 -1.65 20.34
CA ARG A 73 -0.04 -1.77 19.79
C ARG A 73 -0.59 -0.43 19.31
N LEU A 74 -0.32 0.67 20.03
CA LEU A 74 -0.76 2.01 19.62
C LEU A 74 -0.10 2.40 18.29
N ILE A 75 1.22 2.26 18.18
CA ILE A 75 1.97 2.54 16.95
C ILE A 75 1.46 1.67 15.79
N ASP A 76 1.30 0.37 16.03
CA ASP A 76 0.81 -0.55 15.02
C ASP A 76 -0.60 -0.17 14.53
N THR A 77 -1.49 0.18 15.45
CA THR A 77 -2.84 0.63 15.11
C THR A 77 -2.82 1.91 14.28
N ILE A 78 -1.98 2.88 14.63
CA ILE A 78 -1.78 4.13 13.86
C ILE A 78 -1.27 3.84 12.44
N LYS A 79 -0.29 2.93 12.29
CA LYS A 79 0.23 2.50 10.99
C LYS A 79 -0.83 1.77 10.17
N ARG A 80 -1.55 0.80 10.76
CA ARG A 80 -2.59 0.03 10.09
C ARG A 80 -3.81 0.86 9.69
N LEU A 81 -4.15 1.92 10.44
CA LEU A 81 -5.17 2.90 10.05
C LEU A 81 -4.70 3.84 8.92
N GLY A 82 -3.40 3.79 8.59
CA GLY A 82 -2.79 4.55 7.50
C GLY A 82 -2.78 6.05 7.78
N VAL A 83 -2.58 6.43 9.04
CA VAL A 83 -2.43 7.83 9.47
C VAL A 83 -1.06 8.11 10.10
N SER A 84 -0.15 7.13 10.09
CA SER A 84 1.21 7.25 10.64
C SER A 84 2.04 8.35 9.98
N TYR A 85 1.75 8.70 8.72
CA TYR A 85 2.45 9.77 7.99
C TYR A 85 2.30 11.16 8.64
N HIS A 86 1.35 11.35 9.56
CA HIS A 86 1.22 12.58 10.36
C HIS A 86 2.15 12.63 11.58
N PHE A 87 2.75 11.50 11.95
CA PHE A 87 3.44 11.29 13.22
C PHE A 87 4.79 10.58 13.03
N GLU A 88 5.40 10.68 11.85
CA GLU A 88 6.64 9.97 11.51
C GLU A 88 7.73 10.20 12.55
N ARG A 89 7.95 11.47 12.92
CA ARG A 89 8.93 11.86 13.93
C ARG A 89 8.61 11.31 15.31
N GLU A 90 7.36 11.44 15.78
CA GLU A 90 6.98 10.92 17.09
C GLU A 90 7.09 9.39 17.16
N ILE A 91 6.74 8.68 16.08
CA ILE A 91 6.88 7.21 15.99
C ILE A 91 8.36 6.81 15.98
N GLU A 92 9.19 7.50 15.19
CA GLU A 92 10.64 7.26 15.12
C GLU A 92 11.30 7.46 16.48
N GLU A 93 11.01 8.57 17.18
CA GLU A 93 11.52 8.86 18.53
C GLU A 93 11.17 7.74 19.52
N VAL A 94 9.94 7.23 19.48
CA VAL A 94 9.51 6.13 20.37
C VAL A 94 10.19 4.81 20.02
N LEU A 95 10.30 4.47 18.73
CA LEU A 95 10.92 3.22 18.30
C LEU A 95 12.42 3.20 18.53
N LEU A 96 13.10 4.34 18.37
CA LEU A 96 14.52 4.49 18.72
C LEU A 96 14.73 4.28 20.22
N ASN A 97 13.89 4.87 21.07
CA ASN A 97 13.97 4.64 22.51
C ASN A 97 13.78 3.15 22.85
N ILE A 98 12.79 2.48 22.26
CA ILE A 98 12.54 1.04 22.42
C ILE A 98 13.75 0.20 21.94
N TYR A 99 14.41 0.62 20.87
CA TYR A 99 15.60 -0.05 20.34
C TYR A 99 16.81 0.09 21.27
N GLU A 100 16.99 1.26 21.89
CA GLU A 100 18.14 1.57 22.76
C GLU A 100 18.02 0.99 24.18
N HIS A 101 16.80 0.84 24.72
CA HIS A 101 16.57 0.44 26.12
C HIS A 101 16.32 -1.06 26.34
N ASP A 102 16.76 -1.84 25.35
CA ASP A 102 17.03 -3.28 25.33
C ASP A 102 15.85 -4.26 25.54
N TYR A 103 16.00 -5.37 24.83
CA TYR A 103 15.08 -6.50 24.76
C TYR A 103 14.98 -7.21 26.10
N LYS A 104 13.74 -7.46 26.57
CA LYS A 104 13.51 -8.27 27.77
C LYS A 104 13.23 -9.71 27.39
N ASP A 105 14.00 -10.62 27.99
CA ASP A 105 13.91 -12.06 27.68
C ASP A 105 12.54 -12.65 28.09
N ASP A 106 11.88 -12.07 29.09
CA ASP A 106 10.56 -12.47 29.61
C ASP A 106 9.35 -12.03 28.75
N GLN A 107 9.57 -11.38 27.61
CA GLN A 107 8.49 -10.95 26.71
C GLN A 107 7.71 -12.11 26.09
N THR A 108 6.40 -11.90 25.94
CA THR A 108 5.49 -12.81 25.22
C THR A 108 5.79 -12.88 23.72
N LEU A 109 5.30 -13.93 23.05
CA LEU A 109 5.40 -14.07 21.60
C LEU A 109 4.83 -12.86 20.86
N GLU A 110 3.66 -12.37 21.28
CA GLU A 110 3.04 -11.16 20.72
C GLU A 110 3.97 -9.95 20.84
N THR A 111 4.52 -9.69 22.03
CA THR A 111 5.34 -8.50 22.29
C THR A 111 6.64 -8.55 21.49
N THR A 112 7.35 -9.67 21.54
CA THR A 112 8.61 -9.84 20.80
C THR A 112 8.41 -9.75 19.29
N SER A 113 7.36 -10.40 18.76
CA SER A 113 7.08 -10.37 17.32
C SER A 113 6.68 -8.98 16.83
N LEU A 114 5.83 -8.29 17.58
CA LEU A 114 5.39 -6.93 17.23
C LEU A 114 6.54 -5.92 17.32
N GLN A 115 7.36 -6.01 18.37
CA GLN A 115 8.56 -5.18 18.53
C GLN A 115 9.52 -5.38 17.36
N PHE A 116 9.86 -6.64 17.06
CA PHE A 116 10.72 -7.01 15.94
C PHE A 116 10.20 -6.44 14.62
N ARG A 117 8.91 -6.63 14.33
CA ARG A 117 8.28 -6.15 13.10
C ARG A 117 8.34 -4.64 12.97
N LEU A 118 7.91 -3.90 13.99
CA LEU A 118 7.87 -2.44 13.96
C LEU A 118 9.27 -1.82 13.85
N LEU A 119 10.26 -2.37 14.55
CA LEU A 119 11.64 -1.90 14.47
C LEU A 119 12.22 -2.12 13.06
N ARG A 120 12.10 -3.33 12.49
CA ARG A 120 12.61 -3.63 11.15
C ARG A 120 11.89 -2.86 10.04
N GLU A 121 10.59 -2.64 10.17
CA GLU A 121 9.84 -1.79 9.23
C GLU A 121 10.38 -0.35 9.19
N ASN A 122 10.99 0.13 10.29
CA ASN A 122 11.61 1.44 10.38
C ASN A 122 13.13 1.40 10.12
N GLY A 123 13.65 0.30 9.58
CA GLY A 123 15.06 0.17 9.20
C GLY A 123 16.02 -0.10 10.36
N LEU A 124 15.51 -0.40 11.55
CA LEU A 124 16.33 -0.73 12.71
C LEU A 124 16.71 -2.22 12.68
N GLY A 125 18.01 -2.48 12.84
CA GLY A 125 18.61 -3.81 12.71
C GLY A 125 18.38 -4.69 13.94
N VAL A 126 17.25 -5.40 13.98
CA VAL A 126 16.93 -6.34 15.08
C VAL A 126 17.37 -7.75 14.73
N PRO A 127 18.10 -8.48 15.59
CA PRO A 127 18.51 -9.87 15.33
C PRO A 127 17.29 -10.83 15.34
N CYS A 128 17.29 -11.81 14.43
CA CYS A 128 16.23 -12.83 14.35
C CYS A 128 16.32 -13.86 15.49
N GLU A 129 17.46 -13.89 16.18
CA GLU A 129 17.79 -14.75 17.31
C GLU A 129 16.89 -14.50 18.53
N TRP A 130 16.18 -13.36 18.58
CA TRP A 130 15.13 -13.10 19.58
C TRP A 130 14.05 -14.19 19.60
N PHE A 131 13.86 -14.91 18.49
CA PHE A 131 12.88 -15.98 18.42
C PHE A 131 13.38 -17.34 18.93
N HIS A 132 14.68 -17.49 19.26
CA HIS A 132 15.21 -18.76 19.78
C HIS A 132 14.56 -19.19 21.08
N LYS A 133 14.18 -18.24 21.95
CA LYS A 133 13.51 -18.56 23.22
C LYS A 133 12.12 -19.20 23.06
N PHE A 134 11.54 -19.12 21.86
CA PHE A 134 10.26 -19.74 21.53
C PHE A 134 10.43 -21.14 20.94
N LYS A 135 11.65 -21.65 20.88
CA LYS A 135 11.95 -23.02 20.43
C LYS A 135 12.03 -24.00 21.61
N ASP A 136 11.78 -25.26 21.31
CA ASP A 136 11.98 -26.39 22.20
C ASP A 136 13.42 -26.92 22.13
N ASP A 137 13.72 -27.94 22.95
CA ASP A 137 15.04 -28.57 23.03
C ASP A 137 15.46 -29.27 21.72
N ASP A 138 14.49 -29.62 20.87
CA ASP A 138 14.72 -30.20 19.54
C ASP A 138 14.98 -29.12 18.47
N GLY A 139 14.90 -27.84 18.85
CA GLY A 139 15.14 -26.70 17.98
C GLY A 139 13.94 -26.30 17.11
N ASN A 140 12.74 -26.81 17.39
CA ASN A 140 11.50 -26.45 16.69
C ASN A 140 10.72 -25.40 17.47
N PHE A 141 9.87 -24.60 16.82
CA PHE A 141 8.92 -23.76 17.55
C PHE A 141 8.01 -24.57 18.49
N ASN A 142 7.95 -24.15 19.75
CA ASN A 142 7.26 -24.90 20.79
C ASN A 142 5.76 -24.99 20.49
N MET A 143 5.22 -26.22 20.53
CA MET A 143 3.80 -26.49 20.29
C MET A 143 2.86 -25.80 21.29
N SER A 144 3.33 -25.40 22.47
CA SER A 144 2.53 -24.62 23.43
C SER A 144 2.13 -23.26 22.88
N LEU A 145 2.85 -22.71 21.90
CA LEU A 145 2.53 -21.44 21.24
C LEU A 145 1.26 -21.51 20.41
N THR A 146 0.80 -22.71 20.04
CA THR A 146 -0.34 -22.90 19.13
C THR A 146 -1.68 -22.42 19.70
N SER A 147 -1.77 -22.26 21.02
CA SER A 147 -2.92 -21.65 21.68
C SER A 147 -2.92 -20.11 21.66
N ASP A 148 -1.75 -19.48 21.47
CA ASP A 148 -1.63 -18.01 21.40
C ASP A 148 -1.81 -17.51 19.96
N VAL A 149 -3.07 -17.45 19.52
CA VAL A 149 -3.40 -17.02 18.15
C VAL A 149 -2.93 -15.58 17.85
N LYS A 150 -2.89 -14.69 18.85
CA LYS A 150 -2.41 -13.31 18.67
C LYS A 150 -0.90 -13.29 18.47
N GLY A 151 -0.15 -13.99 19.31
CA GLY A 151 1.29 -14.16 19.15
C GLY A 151 1.66 -14.80 17.82
N LEU A 152 0.94 -15.86 17.41
CA LEU A 152 1.13 -16.49 16.10
C LEU A 152 0.90 -15.52 14.93
N LEU A 153 -0.14 -14.69 15.01
CA LEU A 153 -0.44 -13.69 13.98
C LEU A 153 0.68 -12.65 13.87
N GLU A 154 1.18 -12.14 14.99
CA GLU A 154 2.28 -11.18 14.97
C GLU A 154 3.60 -11.81 14.49
N LEU A 155 3.89 -13.06 14.88
CA LEU A 155 5.05 -13.79 14.37
C LEU A 155 4.94 -14.06 12.86
N TYR A 156 3.74 -14.39 12.37
CA TYR A 156 3.47 -14.54 10.94
C TYR A 156 3.81 -13.26 10.19
N GLU A 157 3.30 -12.11 10.63
CA GLU A 157 3.57 -10.82 9.98
C GLU A 157 5.06 -10.43 10.07
N ALA A 158 5.71 -10.69 11.22
CA ALA A 158 7.14 -10.47 11.42
C ALA A 158 8.01 -11.31 10.47
N SER A 159 7.63 -12.56 10.21
CA SER A 159 8.39 -13.49 9.35
C SER A 159 8.49 -13.05 7.88
N HIS A 160 7.61 -12.13 7.43
CA HIS A 160 7.69 -11.51 6.10
C HIS A 160 8.78 -10.42 5.99
N LEU A 161 9.44 -10.06 7.09
CA LEU A 161 10.59 -9.14 7.14
C LEU A 161 11.95 -9.86 7.18
N ARG A 162 11.96 -11.18 6.95
CA ARG A 162 13.20 -11.95 6.91
C ARG A 162 14.12 -11.50 5.77
N VAL A 163 15.41 -11.61 6.00
CA VAL A 163 16.47 -11.44 4.99
C VAL A 163 17.21 -12.76 4.76
N HIS A 164 18.17 -12.78 3.83
CA HIS A 164 18.94 -13.98 3.52
C HIS A 164 19.72 -14.49 4.74
N GLY A 165 19.65 -15.80 4.99
CA GLY A 165 20.34 -16.47 6.10
C GLY A 165 19.56 -16.52 7.42
N GLU A 166 18.33 -16.04 7.45
CA GLU A 166 17.48 -16.06 8.66
C GLU A 166 16.52 -17.26 8.66
N ASP A 167 17.08 -18.46 8.72
CA ASP A 167 16.35 -19.72 8.64
C ASP A 167 15.25 -19.84 9.71
N ILE A 168 15.48 -19.26 10.90
CA ILE A 168 14.49 -19.23 11.99
C ILE A 168 13.18 -18.53 11.59
N LEU A 169 13.25 -17.47 10.76
CA LEU A 169 12.05 -16.76 10.31
C LEU A 169 11.36 -17.48 9.16
N GLU A 170 12.10 -18.25 8.36
CA GLU A 170 11.51 -19.13 7.35
C GLU A 170 10.73 -20.27 8.02
N GLU A 171 11.31 -20.89 9.04
CA GLU A 171 10.62 -21.87 9.88
C GLU A 171 9.40 -21.25 10.58
N ALA A 172 9.54 -20.03 11.13
CA ALA A 172 8.45 -19.30 11.76
C ALA A 172 7.28 -19.07 10.79
N LEU A 173 7.56 -18.71 9.54
CA LEU A 173 6.53 -18.55 8.52
C LEU A 173 5.78 -19.86 8.28
N GLY A 174 6.50 -20.98 8.16
CA GLY A 174 5.89 -22.31 7.99
C GLY A 174 5.01 -22.72 9.17
N PHE A 175 5.56 -22.61 10.39
CA PHE A 175 4.88 -22.92 11.65
C PHE A 175 3.60 -22.10 11.83
N THR A 176 3.72 -20.76 11.75
CA THR A 176 2.58 -19.86 11.95
C THR A 176 1.52 -20.01 10.86
N THR A 177 1.90 -20.21 9.59
CA THR A 177 0.94 -20.44 8.50
C THR A 177 0.07 -21.68 8.77
N THR A 178 0.68 -22.79 9.17
CA THR A 178 -0.05 -24.03 9.49
C THR A 178 -0.99 -23.82 10.67
N HIS A 179 -0.50 -23.28 11.78
CA HIS A 179 -1.29 -23.18 13.01
C HIS A 179 -2.37 -22.09 12.97
N LEU A 180 -2.14 -20.97 12.28
CA LEU A 180 -3.19 -19.98 11.99
C LEU A 180 -4.26 -20.58 11.06
N GLY A 181 -3.87 -21.40 10.08
CA GLY A 181 -4.80 -22.12 9.22
C GLY A 181 -5.70 -23.10 10.00
N LEU A 182 -5.11 -23.86 10.93
CA LEU A 182 -5.85 -24.75 11.82
C LEU A 182 -6.79 -24.00 12.76
N ALA A 183 -6.31 -22.91 13.38
CA ALA A 183 -7.12 -22.07 14.27
C ALA A 183 -8.26 -21.37 13.50
N LYS A 184 -8.05 -20.99 12.23
CA LYS A 184 -9.13 -20.49 11.36
C LYS A 184 -10.16 -21.59 11.07
N ALA A 185 -9.71 -22.82 10.81
CA ALA A 185 -10.58 -23.95 10.49
C ALA A 185 -11.42 -24.43 11.69
N SER A 186 -10.91 -24.28 12.92
CA SER A 186 -11.67 -24.63 14.14
C SER A 186 -12.88 -23.72 14.38
N GLY A 187 -12.89 -22.51 13.81
CA GLY A 187 -13.97 -21.54 13.98
C GLY A 187 -14.08 -20.95 15.39
N THR A 188 -13.09 -21.16 16.25
CA THR A 188 -13.10 -20.74 17.66
C THR A 188 -12.56 -19.33 17.88
N ILE A 189 -12.00 -18.70 16.85
CA ILE A 189 -11.43 -17.35 16.94
C ILE A 189 -12.56 -16.31 16.90
N GLU A 190 -12.63 -15.47 17.91
CA GLU A 190 -13.59 -14.37 17.96
C GLU A 190 -13.21 -13.22 17.03
N TYR A 191 -14.20 -12.43 16.64
CA TYR A 191 -13.98 -11.15 15.96
C TYR A 191 -13.39 -10.13 16.96
N PRO A 192 -12.42 -9.28 16.56
CA PRO A 192 -11.90 -9.05 15.21
C PRO A 192 -10.75 -9.98 14.79
N LEU A 193 -10.19 -10.76 15.72
CA LEU A 193 -8.99 -11.57 15.47
C LEU A 193 -9.18 -12.57 14.31
N SER A 194 -10.37 -13.16 14.18
CA SER A 194 -10.69 -14.08 13.06
C SER A 194 -10.61 -13.40 11.69
N ALA A 195 -11.02 -12.14 11.60
CA ALA A 195 -10.93 -11.35 10.38
C ALA A 195 -9.47 -11.00 10.06
N LEU A 196 -8.68 -10.64 11.08
CA LEU A 196 -7.25 -10.36 10.93
C LEU A 196 -6.47 -11.60 10.47
N VAL A 197 -6.67 -12.76 11.11
CA VAL A 197 -6.05 -14.03 10.72
C VAL A 197 -6.44 -14.42 9.30
N SER A 198 -7.73 -14.33 8.97
CA SER A 198 -8.22 -14.68 7.64
C SER A 198 -7.60 -13.81 6.55
N HIS A 199 -7.41 -12.52 6.83
CA HIS A 199 -6.82 -11.58 5.90
C HIS A 199 -5.30 -11.74 5.80
N ALA A 200 -4.59 -11.88 6.91
CA ALA A 200 -3.13 -12.07 6.92
C ALA A 200 -2.68 -13.30 6.13
N LEU A 201 -3.40 -14.43 6.25
CA LEU A 201 -3.16 -15.65 5.47
C LEU A 201 -3.43 -15.48 3.97
N TYR A 202 -4.26 -14.52 3.58
CA TYR A 202 -4.46 -14.16 2.17
C TYR A 202 -3.42 -13.15 1.69
N GLN A 203 -3.10 -12.16 2.51
CA GLN A 203 -2.25 -11.02 2.20
C GLN A 203 -1.60 -10.50 3.49
N SER A 204 -0.29 -10.72 3.65
CA SER A 204 0.48 -10.13 4.75
C SER A 204 0.54 -8.61 4.63
N ILE A 205 0.62 -7.91 5.76
CA ILE A 205 0.72 -6.44 5.83
C ILE A 205 1.89 -5.95 4.98
N ARG A 206 3.05 -6.61 5.09
CA ARG A 206 4.30 -6.23 4.39
C ARG A 206 4.16 -6.19 2.87
N ARG A 207 3.25 -6.99 2.31
CA ARG A 207 3.05 -7.14 0.86
C ARG A 207 1.78 -6.45 0.36
N GLY A 208 1.00 -5.84 1.26
CA GLY A 208 -0.25 -5.17 0.94
C GLY A 208 -0.04 -3.72 0.51
N LEU A 209 -0.96 -3.18 -0.29
CA LEU A 209 -0.95 -1.76 -0.65
C LEU A 209 -1.44 -0.93 0.55
N PRO A 210 -0.67 0.05 1.06
CA PRO A 210 -0.98 0.72 2.33
C PRO A 210 -2.42 1.24 2.43
N ARG A 211 -2.94 1.85 1.36
CA ARG A 211 -4.30 2.40 1.38
C ARG A 211 -5.41 1.38 1.31
N LEU A 212 -5.18 0.25 0.63
CA LEU A 212 -6.15 -0.84 0.59
C LEU A 212 -6.21 -1.55 1.95
N GLU A 213 -5.04 -1.84 2.52
CA GLU A 213 -4.91 -2.43 3.84
C GLU A 213 -5.56 -1.57 4.91
N ALA A 214 -5.30 -0.26 4.88
CA ALA A 214 -5.90 0.63 5.85
C ALA A 214 -7.42 0.80 5.70
N LYS A 215 -7.96 0.81 4.47
CA LYS A 215 -9.41 0.81 4.27
C LYS A 215 -10.06 -0.43 4.91
N ARG A 216 -9.44 -1.60 4.74
CA ARG A 216 -9.92 -2.85 5.32
C ARG A 216 -9.78 -2.84 6.84
N PHE A 217 -8.64 -2.38 7.36
CA PHE A 217 -8.38 -2.33 8.78
C PHE A 217 -9.30 -1.35 9.51
N ILE A 218 -9.64 -0.19 8.92
CA ILE A 218 -10.65 0.73 9.47
C ILE A 218 -11.96 -0.02 9.72
N SER A 219 -12.45 -0.81 8.75
CA SER A 219 -13.68 -1.60 8.92
C SER A 219 -13.57 -2.69 9.98
N ILE A 220 -12.39 -3.30 10.16
CA ILE A 220 -12.16 -4.28 11.22
C ILE A 220 -12.12 -3.60 12.59
N TYR A 221 -11.38 -2.50 12.70
CA TYR A 221 -11.19 -1.75 13.93
C TYR A 221 -12.50 -1.12 14.41
N GLN A 222 -13.37 -0.70 13.50
CA GLN A 222 -14.70 -0.18 13.82
C GLN A 222 -15.58 -1.19 14.58
N GLY A 223 -15.44 -2.49 14.30
CA GLY A 223 -16.18 -3.53 15.00
C GLY A 223 -15.51 -4.01 16.29
N ASP A 224 -14.29 -3.55 16.59
CA ASP A 224 -13.57 -3.94 17.80
C ASP A 224 -14.16 -3.23 19.03
N ALA A 225 -14.50 -4.00 20.06
CA ALA A 225 -15.01 -3.47 21.31
C ALA A 225 -13.96 -2.64 22.09
N SER A 226 -12.68 -2.89 21.85
CA SER A 226 -11.54 -2.23 22.51
C SER A 226 -11.02 -0.99 21.76
N GLN A 227 -11.69 -0.59 20.68
CA GLN A 227 -11.24 0.51 19.83
C GLN A 227 -11.12 1.85 20.57
N ASN A 228 -10.05 2.58 20.27
CA ASN A 228 -9.91 3.99 20.60
C ASN A 228 -10.75 4.84 19.63
N LYS A 229 -11.83 5.43 20.14
CA LYS A 229 -12.80 6.22 19.36
C LYS A 229 -12.21 7.48 18.74
N THR A 230 -11.30 8.16 19.44
CA THR A 230 -10.60 9.34 18.90
C THR A 230 -9.76 8.93 17.68
N LEU A 231 -8.98 7.86 17.82
CA LEU A 231 -8.11 7.38 16.76
C LEU A 231 -8.90 6.86 15.55
N LEU A 232 -9.99 6.11 15.76
CA LEU A 232 -10.86 5.69 14.65
C LEU A 232 -11.43 6.91 13.91
N LYS A 233 -11.99 7.87 14.64
CA LYS A 233 -12.60 9.05 14.04
C LYS A 233 -11.58 9.87 13.25
N PHE A 234 -10.36 9.99 13.78
CA PHE A 234 -9.25 10.61 13.05
C PHE A 234 -8.96 9.89 11.74
N ALA A 235 -8.83 8.56 11.78
CA ALA A 235 -8.53 7.75 10.60
C ALA A 235 -9.64 7.82 9.52
N GLU A 236 -10.91 7.74 9.92
CA GLU A 236 -12.04 7.87 8.98
C GLU A 236 -12.06 9.25 8.31
N LEU A 237 -11.86 10.30 9.11
CA LEU A 237 -11.85 11.67 8.60
C LEU A 237 -10.67 11.89 7.64
N ASP A 238 -9.47 11.49 8.05
CA ASP A 238 -8.26 11.60 7.23
C ASP A 238 -8.36 10.82 5.91
N PHE A 239 -8.85 9.58 5.95
CA PHE A 239 -9.06 8.76 4.77
C PHE A 239 -10.02 9.43 3.77
N ASN A 240 -11.11 10.04 4.27
CA ASN A 240 -12.07 10.73 3.42
C ASN A 240 -11.51 12.03 2.83
N LEU A 241 -10.73 12.80 3.59
CA LEU A 241 -10.06 14.01 3.10
C LEU A 241 -9.05 13.68 1.99
N LEU A 242 -8.25 12.63 2.18
CA LEU A 242 -7.35 12.13 1.14
C LEU A 242 -8.10 11.63 -0.09
N GLN A 243 -9.22 10.94 0.10
CA GLN A 243 -10.04 10.48 -1.03
C GLN A 243 -10.57 11.65 -1.88
N ILE A 244 -10.93 12.78 -1.26
CA ILE A 244 -11.33 13.99 -2.00
C ILE A 244 -10.17 14.48 -2.87
N LEU A 245 -8.97 14.62 -2.29
CA LEU A 245 -7.76 15.00 -3.02
C LEU A 245 -7.47 14.04 -4.19
N HIS A 246 -7.53 12.72 -3.95
CA HIS A 246 -7.26 11.73 -4.98
C HIS A 246 -8.30 11.76 -6.12
N ARG A 247 -9.57 12.07 -5.82
CA ARG A 247 -10.61 12.27 -6.85
C ARG A 247 -10.37 13.55 -7.66
N GLU A 248 -9.87 14.61 -7.04
CA GLU A 248 -9.48 15.83 -7.76
C GLU A 248 -8.31 15.56 -8.71
N GLU A 249 -7.30 14.82 -8.26
CA GLU A 249 -6.17 14.38 -9.09
C GLU A 249 -6.66 13.55 -10.27
N LEU A 250 -7.51 12.55 -10.03
CA LEU A 250 -8.13 11.74 -11.09
C LEU A 250 -8.93 12.58 -12.09
N SER A 251 -9.68 13.59 -11.65
CA SER A 251 -10.41 14.49 -12.55
C SER A 251 -9.48 15.32 -13.43
N LYS A 252 -8.39 15.84 -12.87
CA LYS A 252 -7.37 16.57 -13.64
C LYS A 252 -6.72 15.67 -14.70
N ILE A 253 -6.32 14.46 -14.33
CA ILE A 253 -5.64 13.53 -15.23
C ILE A 253 -6.61 12.99 -16.30
N SER A 254 -7.87 12.74 -15.94
CA SER A 254 -8.90 12.32 -16.90
C SER A 254 -9.15 13.38 -17.96
N ARG A 255 -9.22 14.68 -17.57
CA ARG A 255 -9.31 15.80 -18.53
C ARG A 255 -8.08 15.91 -19.42
N TRP A 256 -6.88 15.73 -18.85
CA TRP A 256 -5.64 15.72 -19.63
C TRP A 256 -5.67 14.62 -20.71
N LYS A 257 -6.03 13.39 -20.34
CA LYS A 257 -6.13 12.26 -21.28
C LYS A 257 -7.17 12.53 -22.37
N ASN A 258 -8.34 13.06 -22.01
CA ASN A 258 -9.37 13.40 -22.99
C ASN A 258 -8.89 14.49 -23.96
N GLY A 259 -8.10 15.46 -23.50
CA GLY A 259 -7.48 16.47 -24.36
C GLY A 259 -6.47 15.90 -25.37
N LEU A 260 -5.89 14.73 -25.10
CA LEU A 260 -4.99 14.05 -26.05
C LEU A 260 -5.75 13.31 -27.16
N ASP A 261 -7.04 12.98 -26.94
CA ASP A 261 -7.89 12.24 -27.88
C ASP A 261 -7.30 10.87 -28.29
N LEU A 262 -6.71 10.18 -27.30
CA LEU A 262 -6.01 8.90 -27.52
C LEU A 262 -6.95 7.78 -27.98
N ALA A 263 -8.20 7.77 -27.51
CA ALA A 263 -9.17 6.75 -27.91
C ALA A 263 -9.42 6.75 -29.44
N THR A 264 -9.34 7.92 -30.06
CA THR A 264 -9.59 8.11 -31.48
C THR A 264 -8.30 7.99 -32.30
N LYS A 265 -7.19 8.52 -31.78
CA LYS A 265 -5.88 8.51 -32.46
C LYS A 265 -5.15 7.19 -32.36
N LEU A 266 -5.28 6.49 -31.23
CA LEU A 266 -4.59 5.23 -30.91
C LEU A 266 -5.61 4.20 -30.38
N PRO A 267 -6.63 3.79 -31.18
CA PRO A 267 -7.71 2.92 -30.73
C PRO A 267 -7.25 1.49 -30.38
N PHE A 268 -6.02 1.13 -30.74
CA PHE A 268 -5.40 -0.16 -30.41
C PHE A 268 -4.81 -0.19 -29.00
N ALA A 269 -4.54 0.96 -28.38
CA ALA A 269 -3.92 1.04 -27.06
C ALA A 269 -4.94 0.83 -25.94
N ARG A 270 -4.49 0.23 -24.84
CA ARG A 270 -5.28 0.02 -23.62
C ARG A 270 -5.66 1.35 -22.99
N ASP A 271 -6.94 1.46 -22.63
CA ASP A 271 -7.43 2.55 -21.80
C ASP A 271 -7.53 2.11 -20.33
N ARG A 272 -6.48 2.43 -19.56
CA ARG A 272 -6.31 1.99 -18.16
C ARG A 272 -5.83 3.09 -17.22
N LEU A 273 -6.26 4.33 -17.44
CA LEU A 273 -5.84 5.48 -16.63
C LEU A 273 -6.19 5.31 -15.15
N VAL A 274 -7.40 4.84 -14.84
CA VAL A 274 -7.86 4.71 -13.45
C VAL A 274 -7.11 3.60 -12.74
N GLU A 275 -6.91 2.46 -13.40
CA GLU A 275 -6.10 1.36 -12.90
C GLU A 275 -4.67 1.83 -12.66
N GLY A 276 -4.12 2.60 -13.60
CA GLY A 276 -2.79 3.17 -13.48
C GLY A 276 -2.66 4.13 -12.30
N TYR A 277 -3.67 4.95 -12.08
CA TYR A 277 -3.75 5.81 -10.91
C TYR A 277 -3.79 5.02 -9.60
N VAL A 278 -4.55 3.93 -9.54
CA VAL A 278 -4.60 3.04 -8.36
C VAL A 278 -3.22 2.43 -8.06
N TRP A 279 -2.45 2.06 -9.09
CA TRP A 279 -1.08 1.60 -8.92
C TRP A 279 -0.19 2.68 -8.31
N ILE A 280 -0.26 3.91 -8.84
CA ILE A 280 0.55 5.02 -8.35
C ILE A 280 0.17 5.43 -6.93
N LEU A 281 -1.11 5.32 -6.57
CA LEU A 281 -1.57 5.51 -5.19
C LEU A 281 -0.96 4.48 -4.22
N GLY A 282 -0.58 3.31 -4.72
CA GLY A 282 0.16 2.30 -3.97
C GLY A 282 1.64 2.66 -3.72
N VAL A 283 2.22 3.55 -4.53
CA VAL A 283 3.61 4.00 -4.37
C VAL A 283 3.71 5.08 -3.28
N TYR A 284 2.85 6.11 -3.36
CA TYR A 284 2.73 7.15 -2.35
C TYR A 284 1.32 7.76 -2.37
N PHE A 285 0.66 7.83 -1.22
CA PHE A 285 -0.73 8.30 -1.11
C PHE A 285 -0.87 9.64 -0.39
N GLU A 286 0.20 10.08 0.25
CA GLU A 286 0.27 11.24 1.12
C GLU A 286 0.10 12.53 0.30
N PRO A 287 -0.47 13.60 0.90
CA PRO A 287 -0.88 14.78 0.15
C PRO A 287 0.31 15.54 -0.47
N GLN A 288 1.49 15.52 0.17
CA GLN A 288 2.70 16.16 -0.33
C GLN A 288 3.18 15.61 -1.69
N TYR A 289 2.79 14.37 -2.04
CA TYR A 289 3.15 13.73 -3.30
C TYR A 289 2.09 13.89 -4.39
N SER A 290 1.10 14.77 -4.22
CA SER A 290 0.03 15.02 -5.20
C SER A 290 0.55 15.28 -6.62
N PHE A 291 1.49 16.21 -6.76
CA PHE A 291 2.08 16.53 -8.05
C PHE A 291 2.91 15.37 -8.62
N ALA A 292 3.64 14.65 -7.77
CA ALA A 292 4.40 13.47 -8.17
C ALA A 292 3.50 12.35 -8.67
N ARG A 293 2.31 12.16 -8.07
CA ARG A 293 1.32 11.19 -8.56
C ARG A 293 0.80 11.57 -9.94
N GLU A 294 0.49 12.85 -10.14
CA GLU A 294 0.02 13.34 -11.43
C GLU A 294 1.02 13.07 -12.55
N ILE A 295 2.31 13.36 -12.32
CA ILE A 295 3.39 13.09 -13.29
C ILE A 295 3.53 11.59 -13.53
N LEU A 296 3.57 10.78 -12.47
CA LEU A 296 3.86 9.36 -12.59
C LEU A 296 2.73 8.63 -13.32
N VAL A 297 1.46 9.02 -13.10
CA VAL A 297 0.32 8.46 -13.85
C VAL A 297 0.38 8.85 -15.32
N LYS A 298 0.69 10.11 -15.65
CA LYS A 298 0.87 10.53 -17.05
C LYS A 298 1.98 9.74 -17.73
N THR A 299 3.10 9.56 -17.04
CA THR A 299 4.25 8.77 -17.52
C THR A 299 3.85 7.32 -17.74
N MET A 300 3.10 6.73 -16.81
CA MET A 300 2.62 5.35 -16.92
C MET A 300 1.64 5.17 -18.10
N VAL A 301 0.74 6.12 -18.34
CA VAL A 301 -0.16 6.10 -19.50
C VAL A 301 0.65 6.11 -20.80
N ILE A 302 1.66 6.98 -20.91
CA ILE A 302 2.53 7.04 -22.09
C ILE A 302 3.33 5.74 -22.25
N ALA A 303 3.90 5.20 -21.17
CA ALA A 303 4.62 3.94 -21.19
C ALA A 303 3.73 2.77 -21.62
N SER A 304 2.49 2.70 -21.13
CA SER A 304 1.51 1.68 -21.55
C SER A 304 1.16 1.79 -23.03
N ILE A 305 1.09 3.00 -23.58
CA ILE A 305 0.86 3.20 -25.02
C ILE A 305 2.07 2.73 -25.81
N MET A 306 3.28 3.04 -25.35
CA MET A 306 4.51 2.54 -25.98
C MET A 306 4.54 1.01 -25.96
N ASP A 307 4.25 0.39 -24.82
CA ASP A 307 4.13 -1.07 -24.68
C ASP A 307 3.16 -1.66 -25.72
N ASP A 308 1.97 -1.09 -25.85
CA ASP A 308 0.97 -1.53 -26.84
C ASP A 308 1.42 -1.30 -28.29
N ILE A 309 2.23 -0.27 -28.57
CA ILE A 309 2.83 -0.05 -29.88
C ILE A 309 3.78 -1.20 -30.21
N TYR A 310 4.66 -1.59 -29.30
CA TYR A 310 5.64 -2.66 -29.54
C TYR A 310 4.99 -4.05 -29.60
N ASP A 311 4.07 -4.35 -28.69
CA ASP A 311 3.56 -5.71 -28.52
C ASP A 311 2.36 -6.03 -29.42
N ALA A 312 1.57 -5.01 -29.75
CA ALA A 312 0.22 -5.22 -30.26
C ALA A 312 -0.17 -4.32 -31.44
N TYR A 313 0.77 -3.63 -32.09
CA TYR A 313 0.43 -2.76 -33.23
C TYR A 313 1.52 -2.53 -34.29
N GLY A 314 2.73 -2.14 -33.89
CA GLY A 314 3.80 -1.73 -34.79
C GLY A 314 4.41 -2.89 -35.57
N THR A 315 4.81 -2.66 -36.82
CA THR A 315 5.64 -3.64 -37.55
C THR A 315 7.09 -3.54 -37.10
N PHE A 316 7.88 -4.58 -37.32
CA PHE A 316 9.29 -4.58 -36.96
C PHE A 316 10.05 -3.36 -37.51
N GLU A 317 9.80 -2.98 -38.76
CA GLU A 317 10.43 -1.82 -39.41
C GLU A 317 9.99 -0.49 -38.76
N GLU A 318 8.71 -0.34 -38.43
CA GLU A 318 8.20 0.85 -37.73
C GLU A 318 8.78 0.97 -36.32
N LEU A 319 8.89 -0.15 -35.60
CA LEU A 319 9.44 -0.21 -34.25
C LEU A 319 10.95 0.08 -34.24
N GLN A 320 11.69 -0.35 -35.26
CA GLN A 320 13.10 0.00 -35.40
C GLN A 320 13.29 1.51 -35.61
N LEU A 321 12.43 2.14 -36.42
CA LEU A 321 12.45 3.60 -36.61
C LEU A 321 12.08 4.34 -35.32
N LEU A 322 11.05 3.88 -34.62
CA LEU A 322 10.62 4.46 -33.34
C LEU A 322 11.73 4.34 -32.27
N THR A 323 12.36 3.17 -32.16
CA THR A 323 13.46 2.91 -31.22
C THR A 323 14.63 3.85 -31.48
N ASN A 324 15.00 4.06 -32.75
CA ASN A 324 16.13 4.94 -33.10
C ASN A 324 15.84 6.43 -32.90
N ALA A 325 14.56 6.83 -32.86
CA ALA A 325 14.16 8.22 -32.73
C ALA A 325 14.12 8.71 -31.27
N ILE A 326 13.94 7.80 -30.31
CA ILE A 326 13.91 8.08 -28.86
C ILE A 326 15.33 7.99 -28.30
#